data_AF-A0A3N7C8Z7-F1
#
_entry.id   AF-A0A3N7C8Z7-F1
#
_cell.length_a   1.000
_cell.length_b   1.000
_cell.length_c   1.000
_cell.angle_alpha   90.00
_cell.angle_beta   90.00
_cell.angle_gamma   90.00
#
_symmetry.space_group_name_H-M   'P 1'
#
loop_
_entity.id
_entity.type
_entity.pdbx_description
1 polymer ?
#
loop_
_entity_poly.entity_id
_entity_poly.type
_entity_poly.pdbx_seq_one_letter_code
_entity_poly.pdbx_strand_id
1 'polypeptide(L)'
;DLFGRLQRLDEAATARAQASAADLEQVRIVAVAELARNYYEMRGAEQRIAVTRRTLDSLRSSLRVTEAQVRTGRGLEGDLASAQANLATTESQLPALETTRRQAAYRVAVLAGLRPAELEP
;
A
#
# COMPACT_ATOMS: atom_id res chain seq x y z
N ASP A 1 13.83 -50.61 29.97
CA ASP A 1 15.30 -50.61 30.16
C ASP A 1 15.88 -49.24 29.79
N LEU A 2 17.19 -49.06 29.99
CA LEU A 2 17.92 -47.81 29.70
C LEU A 2 18.07 -47.54 28.19
N PHE A 3 18.16 -48.57 27.36
CA PHE A 3 18.41 -48.47 25.92
C PHE A 3 17.17 -47.98 25.16
N GLY A 4 15.98 -48.47 25.51
CA GLY A 4 14.72 -47.94 24.99
C GLY A 4 14.44 -46.50 25.41
N ARG A 5 15.00 -46.05 26.54
CA ARG A 5 14.95 -44.61 26.92
C ARG A 5 15.86 -43.77 26.02
N LEU A 6 17.08 -44.22 25.73
CA LEU A 6 18.01 -43.52 24.84
C LEU A 6 17.47 -43.45 23.40
N GLN A 7 16.92 -44.55 22.89
CA GLN A 7 16.30 -44.57 21.57
C GLN A 7 15.13 -43.58 21.46
N ARG A 8 14.22 -43.54 22.46
CA ARG A 8 13.14 -42.55 22.47
C ARG A 8 13.62 -41.10 22.56
N LEU A 9 14.75 -40.85 23.22
CA LEU A 9 15.34 -39.51 23.28
C LEU A 9 15.90 -39.09 21.92
N ASP A 10 16.53 -40.01 21.19
CA ASP A 10 17.05 -39.79 19.84
C ASP A 10 15.93 -39.56 18.81
N GLU A 11 14.88 -40.39 18.84
CA GLU A 11 13.67 -40.21 18.03
C GLU A 11 13.02 -38.84 18.29
N ALA A 12 12.91 -38.44 19.57
CA ALA A 12 12.37 -37.15 19.94
C ALA A 12 13.27 -35.98 19.52
N ALA A 13 14.60 -36.14 19.54
CA ALA A 13 15.52 -35.12 19.06
C ALA A 13 15.40 -34.95 17.53
N THR A 14 15.29 -36.05 16.80
CA THR A 14 15.09 -36.06 15.35
C THR A 14 13.77 -35.40 14.96
N ALA A 15 12.67 -35.75 15.64
CA ALA A 15 11.36 -35.14 15.39
C ALA A 15 11.36 -33.63 15.65
N ARG A 16 12.07 -33.16 16.69
CA ARG A 16 12.23 -31.72 16.94
C ARG A 16 13.02 -31.01 15.84
N ALA A 17 14.10 -31.62 15.35
CA ALA A 17 14.88 -31.05 14.25
C ALA A 17 14.05 -30.93 12.96
N GLN A 18 13.25 -31.96 12.65
CA GLN A 18 12.33 -31.93 11.50
C GLN A 18 11.25 -30.86 11.66
N ALA A 19 10.67 -30.73 12.86
CA ALA A 19 9.70 -29.68 13.14
C ALA A 19 10.31 -28.28 12.95
N SER A 20 11.50 -28.02 13.48
CA SER A 20 12.18 -26.74 13.30
C SER A 20 12.51 -26.43 11.84
N ALA A 21 12.85 -27.44 11.03
CA ALA A 21 13.06 -27.26 9.60
C ALA A 21 11.76 -26.90 8.87
N ALA A 22 10.64 -27.54 9.23
CA ALA A 22 9.33 -27.22 8.68
C ALA A 22 8.87 -25.81 9.09
N ASP A 23 9.10 -25.42 10.35
CA ASP A 23 8.78 -24.07 10.84
C ASP A 23 9.56 -22.99 10.07
N LEU A 24 10.84 -23.23 9.78
CA LEU A 24 11.65 -22.30 8.97
C LEU A 24 11.09 -22.13 7.56
N GLU A 25 10.70 -23.22 6.90
CA GLU A 25 10.13 -23.16 5.55
C GLU A 25 8.76 -22.47 5.57
N GLN A 26 7.93 -22.76 6.58
CA GLN A 26 6.64 -22.08 6.80
C GLN A 26 6.85 -20.56 6.93
N VAL A 27 7.80 -20.11 7.76
CA VAL A 27 8.11 -18.70 7.94
C VAL A 27 8.58 -18.06 6.63
N ARG A 28 9.40 -18.77 5.83
CA ARG A 28 9.85 -18.27 4.53
C ARG A 28 8.70 -18.07 3.56
N ILE A 29 7.77 -19.02 3.48
CA ILE A 29 6.57 -18.91 2.63
C ILE A 29 5.73 -17.71 3.05
N VAL A 30 5.49 -17.55 4.35
CA VAL A 30 4.73 -16.42 4.90
C VAL A 30 5.42 -15.09 4.59
N ALA A 31 6.74 -15.01 4.78
CA ALA A 31 7.50 -13.78 4.50
C ALA A 31 7.40 -13.37 3.03
N VAL A 32 7.55 -14.31 2.09
CA VAL A 32 7.42 -14.04 0.64
C VAL A 32 5.99 -13.64 0.28
N ALA A 33 4.99 -14.30 0.86
CA ALA A 33 3.58 -13.98 0.62
C ALA A 33 3.22 -12.57 1.12
N GLU A 34 3.69 -12.20 2.31
CA GLU A 34 3.51 -10.86 2.87
C GLU A 34 4.26 -9.80 2.03
N LEU A 35 5.47 -10.11 1.56
CA LEU A 35 6.23 -9.20 0.71
C LEU A 35 5.48 -8.92 -0.59
N ALA A 36 4.99 -9.97 -1.26
CA ALA A 36 4.22 -9.83 -2.50
C ALA A 36 2.94 -9.01 -2.27
N ARG A 37 2.18 -9.32 -1.21
CA ARG A 37 0.95 -8.60 -0.86
C ARG A 37 1.21 -7.10 -0.67
N ASN A 38 2.19 -6.74 0.15
CA ASN A 38 2.50 -5.34 0.44
C ASN A 38 3.10 -4.61 -0.78
N TYR A 39 3.83 -5.31 -1.65
CA TYR A 39 4.29 -4.74 -2.92
C TYR A 39 3.12 -4.36 -3.84
N TYR A 40 2.13 -5.25 -4.00
CA TYR A 40 0.95 -4.96 -4.80
C TYR A 40 0.06 -3.87 -4.18
N GLU A 41 -0.05 -3.82 -2.85
CA GLU A 41 -0.70 -2.71 -2.13
C GLU A 41 -0.03 -1.37 -2.45
N MET A 42 1.30 -1.31 -2.36
CA MET A 42 2.10 -0.12 -2.68
C MET A 42 1.88 0.33 -4.13
N ARG A 43 2.06 -0.57 -5.10
CA ARG A 43 1.84 -0.28 -6.53
C ARG A 43 0.39 0.12 -6.84
N GLY A 44 -0.57 -0.50 -6.17
CA GLY A 44 -1.98 -0.14 -6.29
C GLY A 44 -2.26 1.28 -5.78
N ALA A 45 -1.65 1.67 -4.65
CA ALA A 45 -1.75 3.03 -4.13
C ALA A 45 -1.08 4.06 -5.06
N GLU A 46 0.10 3.76 -5.60
CA GLU A 46 0.79 4.59 -6.61
C GLU A 46 -0.08 4.84 -7.83
N GLN A 47 -0.71 3.79 -8.37
CA GLN A 47 -1.57 3.90 -9.53
C GLN A 47 -2.82 4.74 -9.24
N ARG A 48 -3.43 4.57 -8.06
CA ARG A 48 -4.56 5.41 -7.62
C ARG A 48 -4.15 6.87 -7.49
N ILE A 49 -3.00 7.17 -6.89
CA ILE A 49 -2.45 8.54 -6.82
C ILE A 49 -2.28 9.14 -8.22
N ALA A 50 -1.70 8.37 -9.16
CA ALA A 50 -1.50 8.83 -10.53
C ALA A 50 -2.82 9.13 -11.25
N VAL A 51 -3.85 8.30 -11.07
CA VAL A 51 -5.20 8.54 -11.60
C VAL A 51 -5.82 9.79 -10.96
N THR A 52 -5.82 9.89 -9.62
CA THR A 52 -6.38 11.04 -8.90
C THR A 52 -5.73 12.35 -9.34
N ARG A 53 -4.40 12.39 -9.52
CA ARG A 53 -3.68 13.57 -10.03
C ARG A 53 -4.15 13.97 -11.43
N ARG A 54 -4.29 13.01 -12.36
CA ARG A 54 -4.85 13.30 -13.71
C ARG A 54 -6.29 13.81 -13.66
N THR A 55 -7.10 13.26 -12.75
CA THR A 55 -8.47 13.75 -12.52
C THR A 55 -8.45 15.19 -12.01
N LEU A 56 -7.58 15.52 -11.06
CA LEU A 56 -7.43 16.90 -10.56
C LEU A 56 -7.04 17.88 -11.66
N ASP A 57 -6.13 17.49 -12.57
CA ASP A 57 -5.74 18.36 -13.68
C ASP A 57 -6.91 18.63 -14.64
N SER A 58 -7.74 17.60 -14.89
CA SER A 58 -8.98 17.75 -15.66
C SER A 58 -9.97 18.68 -14.96
N LEU A 59 -10.20 18.48 -13.66
CA LEU A 59 -11.09 19.31 -12.85
C LEU A 59 -10.62 20.76 -12.78
N ARG A 60 -9.31 21.01 -12.63
CA ARG A 60 -8.72 22.36 -12.69
C ARG A 60 -8.94 23.00 -14.05
N SER A 61 -8.86 22.24 -15.13
CA SER A 61 -9.14 22.76 -16.46
C SER A 61 -10.62 23.14 -16.63
N SER A 62 -11.54 22.29 -16.17
CA SER A 62 -12.98 22.56 -16.18
C SER A 62 -13.32 23.79 -15.32
N LEU A 63 -12.74 23.89 -14.12
CA LEU A 63 -12.95 25.04 -13.23
C LEU A 63 -12.56 26.36 -13.91
N ARG A 64 -11.40 26.41 -14.59
CA ARG A 64 -10.99 27.61 -15.36
C ARG A 64 -11.99 28.02 -16.44
N VAL A 65 -12.63 27.05 -17.09
CA VAL A 65 -13.68 27.32 -18.09
C VAL A 65 -14.93 27.90 -17.42
N THR A 66 -15.38 27.27 -16.33
CA THR A 66 -16.53 27.75 -15.55
C THR A 66 -16.30 29.17 -15.01
N GLU A 67 -15.11 29.45 -14.45
CA GLU A 67 -14.71 30.78 -13.99
C GLU A 67 -14.73 31.82 -15.12
N ALA A 68 -14.31 31.46 -16.33
CA ALA A 68 -14.39 32.35 -17.49
C ALA A 68 -15.84 32.63 -17.92
N GLN A 69 -16.71 31.62 -17.88
CA GLN A 69 -18.13 31.78 -18.21
C GLN A 69 -18.83 32.70 -17.20
N VAL A 70 -18.61 32.49 -15.90
CA VAL A 70 -19.17 33.34 -14.83
C VAL A 70 -18.67 34.78 -14.98
N ARG A 71 -17.36 35.01 -15.18
CA ARG A 71 -16.81 36.36 -15.39
C ARG A 71 -17.37 37.09 -16.60
N THR A 72 -17.81 36.36 -17.63
CA THR A 72 -18.43 36.96 -18.83
C THR A 72 -19.96 37.06 -18.71
N GLY A 73 -20.55 36.77 -17.54
CA GLY A 73 -21.98 36.81 -17.29
C GLY A 73 -22.78 35.69 -17.96
N ARG A 74 -22.11 34.66 -18.49
CA ARG A 74 -22.73 33.53 -19.19
C ARG A 74 -22.87 32.27 -18.32
N GLY A 75 -22.24 32.24 -17.14
CA GLY A 75 -22.26 31.12 -16.21
C GLY A 75 -22.96 31.45 -14.89
N LEU A 76 -23.30 30.41 -14.11
CA LEU A 76 -23.94 30.55 -12.80
C LEU A 76 -22.91 30.41 -11.67
N GLU A 77 -23.01 31.25 -10.63
CA GLU A 77 -22.18 31.15 -9.43
C GLU A 77 -22.33 29.79 -8.71
N GLY A 78 -23.52 29.18 -8.79
CA GLY A 78 -23.76 27.83 -8.27
C GLY A 78 -22.94 26.75 -8.97
N ASP A 79 -22.72 26.88 -10.28
CA ASP A 79 -21.89 25.95 -11.06
C ASP A 79 -20.42 26.11 -10.68
N LEU A 80 -19.97 27.34 -10.44
CA LEU A 80 -18.62 27.63 -9.96
C LEU A 80 -18.38 27.02 -8.57
N ALA A 81 -19.30 27.24 -7.62
CA ALA A 81 -19.20 26.66 -6.29
C ALA A 81 -19.17 25.12 -6.34
N SER A 82 -20.00 24.52 -7.19
CA SER A 82 -20.03 23.06 -7.38
C SER A 82 -18.72 22.52 -7.96
N ALA A 83 -18.15 23.21 -8.95
CA ALA A 83 -16.86 22.84 -9.55
C ALA A 83 -15.70 22.93 -8.54
N GLN A 84 -15.68 23.98 -7.71
CA GLN A 84 -14.69 24.14 -6.63
C GLN A 84 -14.84 23.03 -5.57
N ALA A 85 -16.07 22.71 -5.17
CA ALA A 85 -16.35 21.64 -4.20
C ALA A 85 -15.89 20.27 -4.73
N ASN A 86 -16.13 19.98 -6.01
CA ASN A 86 -15.68 18.73 -6.64
C ASN A 86 -14.15 18.62 -6.71
N LEU A 87 -13.46 19.73 -7.02
CA LEU A 87 -12.00 19.79 -7.01
C LEU A 87 -11.46 19.51 -5.61
N ALA A 88 -11.95 20.22 -4.58
CA ALA A 88 -11.52 20.06 -3.20
C ALA A 88 -11.79 18.65 -2.66
N THR A 89 -12.95 18.09 -2.97
CA THR A 89 -13.32 16.72 -2.58
C THR A 89 -12.35 15.70 -3.18
N THR A 90 -12.02 15.85 -4.46
CA THR A 90 -11.06 14.95 -5.12
C THR A 90 -9.65 15.12 -4.58
N GLU A 91 -9.23 16.35 -4.27
CA GLU A 91 -7.90 16.66 -3.76
C GLU A 91 -7.67 16.05 -2.37
N SER A 92 -8.71 16.06 -1.53
CA SER A 92 -8.69 15.47 -0.19
C SER A 92 -8.46 13.95 -0.16
N GLN A 93 -8.57 13.26 -1.30
CA GLN A 93 -8.30 11.82 -1.39
C GLN A 93 -6.81 11.49 -1.42
N LEU A 94 -5.94 12.43 -1.85
CA LEU A 94 -4.51 12.18 -2.02
C LEU A 94 -3.79 11.80 -0.71
N PRO A 95 -3.99 12.49 0.44
CA PRO A 95 -3.27 12.17 1.67
C PRO A 95 -3.51 10.75 2.19
N ALA A 96 -4.74 10.24 2.04
CA ALA A 96 -5.08 8.87 2.43
C ALA A 96 -4.32 7.86 1.55
N LEU A 97 -4.31 8.08 0.23
CA LEU A 97 -3.58 7.22 -0.71
C LEU A 97 -2.07 7.26 -0.49
N GLU A 98 -1.51 8.43 -0.21
CA GLU A 98 -0.09 8.60 0.11
C GLU A 98 0.30 7.91 1.42
N THR A 99 -0.59 7.92 2.41
CA THR A 99 -0.41 7.18 3.66
C THR A 99 -0.41 5.67 3.41
N THR A 100 -1.38 5.15 2.65
CA THR A 100 -1.40 3.74 2.25
C THR A 100 -0.12 3.35 1.51
N ARG A 101 0.32 4.17 0.54
CA ARG A 101 1.56 3.93 -0.20
C ARG A 101 2.77 3.82 0.73
N ARG A 102 2.94 4.77 1.65
CA ARG A 102 4.08 4.78 2.59
C ARG A 102 4.07 3.60 3.54
N GLN A 103 2.92 3.28 4.13
CA GLN A 103 2.79 2.13 5.03
C GLN A 103 3.14 0.81 4.33
N ALA A 104 2.69 0.63 3.08
CA ALA A 104 3.04 -0.54 2.28
C ALA A 104 4.53 -0.56 1.93
N ALA A 105 5.12 0.58 1.54
CA ALA A 105 6.55 0.69 1.24
C ALA A 105 7.43 0.32 2.44
N TYR A 106 7.08 0.78 3.64
CA TYR A 106 7.80 0.42 4.87
C TYR A 106 7.78 -1.08 5.14
N ARG A 107 6.63 -1.74 4.94
CA ARG A 107 6.50 -3.19 5.11
C ARG A 107 7.33 -3.96 4.08
N VAL A 108 7.31 -3.52 2.83
CA VAL A 108 8.15 -4.09 1.76
C VAL A 108 9.64 -3.96 2.12
N ALA A 109 10.08 -2.79 2.58
CA ALA A 109 11.47 -2.57 2.96
C ALA A 109 11.91 -3.53 4.08
N VAL A 110 11.13 -3.62 5.17
CA VAL A 110 11.46 -4.50 6.30
C VAL A 110 11.50 -5.97 5.88
N LEU A 111 10.53 -6.43 5.08
CA LEU A 111 10.49 -7.81 4.59
C LEU A 111 11.63 -8.12 3.60
N ALA A 112 12.15 -7.11 2.91
CA ALA A 112 13.33 -7.21 2.05
C ALA A 112 14.67 -7.07 2.81
N GLY A 113 14.64 -6.89 4.14
CA GLY A 113 15.85 -6.70 4.95
C GLY A 113 16.47 -5.30 4.84
N LEU A 114 15.70 -4.32 4.36
CA LEU A 114 16.09 -2.92 4.20
C LEU A 114 15.57 -2.06 5.36
N ARG A 115 16.12 -0.86 5.51
CA ARG A 115 15.59 0.13 6.46
C ARG A 115 14.27 0.71 5.90
N PRO A 116 13.25 0.99 6.74
CA PRO A 116 11.93 1.40 6.27
C PRO A 116 11.94 2.57 5.27
N ALA A 117 12.80 3.58 5.48
CA ALA A 117 12.86 4.78 4.66
C ALA A 117 13.65 4.63 3.35
N GLU A 118 14.26 3.47 3.06
CA GLU A 118 15.08 3.27 1.84
C GLU A 118 14.25 3.15 0.55
N LEU A 119 12.94 2.91 0.67
CA LEU A 119 12.00 2.86 -0.46
C LEU A 119 11.12 4.13 -0.56
N GLU A 120 11.40 5.16 0.24
CA GLU A 120 10.79 6.48 0.05
C GLU A 120 11.59 7.30 -0.99
N PRO A 121 10.93 8.01 -1.91
CA PRO A 121 11.60 8.94 -2.83
C PRO A 121 12.09 10.22 -2.14
#